data_AF-A0A8S3XJW4-F1
#
_entry.id   AF-A0A8S3XJW4-F1
#
_cell.length_a   1.000
_cell.length_b   1.000
_cell.length_c   1.000
_cell.angle_alpha   90.00
_cell.angle_beta   90.00
_cell.angle_gamma   90.00
#
_symmetry.space_group_name_H-M   'P 1'
#
loop_
_entity.id
_entity.type
_entity.pdbx_description
1 polymer ?
#
loop_
_entity_poly.entity_id
_entity_poly.type
_entity_poly.pdbx_seq_one_letter_code
_entity_poly.pdbx_strand_id
1 'polypeptide(L)'
;MPLEFRGALVQQLRDVTKKLGLTLATLHSAVAQLDLFMDAHRLRADRLTHVALACLSLAAKSEEKFSRAPTLKTLSKISGVQLCGKTFRQLEWMVGQHVRWRLLAPTPVTFAALLAQYVVTDGDLTTRHPKFVRRFKRDGAKLLEAYLDLTLSDVRLKVVESVDVGCACVACARADLGLCAWPGWLATVSGRKATSVAPIARLLQRMMQILKSRDGNVDSEVDQGYSSARTSPNQTPCNSPRYQVSPASSTCSASSHINVDYRQHPITERRLDNAYSVLDLSDANAAPTVNVQDYYHLPTAIDMTCQRVNNPVDYRYCRSSRLIEASLGTVQPSNMAVKRGLDTNIELERKRYRLASQMSQVVL
;
A
#
# COMPACT_ATOMS: atom_id res chain seq x y z
N MET A 1 14.13 6.02 20.82
CA MET A 1 15.20 5.40 20.00
C MET A 1 15.14 6.05 18.62
N PRO A 2 16.26 6.44 18.01
CA PRO A 2 16.23 7.55 17.06
C PRO A 2 15.57 7.07 15.76
N LEU A 3 14.62 7.90 15.31
CA LEU A 3 13.93 7.81 14.01
C LEU A 3 14.88 7.48 12.85
N GLU A 4 16.16 7.84 13.02
CA GLU A 4 17.31 7.59 12.16
C GLU A 4 17.41 6.13 11.67
N PHE A 5 17.24 5.12 12.53
CA PHE A 5 17.40 3.72 12.11
C PHE A 5 16.11 3.10 11.55
N ARG A 6 14.93 3.65 11.90
CA ARG A 6 13.65 3.08 11.48
C ARG A 6 13.53 3.02 9.96
N GLY A 7 13.90 4.11 9.27
CA GLY A 7 13.83 4.16 7.80
C GLY A 7 14.64 3.05 7.14
N ALA A 8 15.89 2.85 7.59
CA ALA A 8 16.76 1.79 7.07
C ALA A 8 16.22 0.38 7.36
N LEU A 9 15.69 0.14 8.57
CA LEU A 9 15.12 -1.16 8.95
C LEU A 9 13.84 -1.46 8.16
N VAL A 10 12.94 -0.48 8.00
CA VAL A 10 11.72 -0.63 7.19
C VAL A 10 12.10 -0.92 5.74
N GLN A 11 13.09 -0.22 5.17
CA GLN A 11 13.56 -0.52 3.81
C GLN A 11 14.14 -1.93 3.70
N GLN A 12 14.93 -2.36 4.68
CA GLN A 12 15.45 -3.73 4.71
C GLN A 12 14.30 -4.77 4.78
N LEU A 13 13.28 -4.51 5.58
CA LEU A 13 12.09 -5.36 5.65
C LEU A 13 11.33 -5.40 4.32
N ARG A 14 11.17 -4.27 3.63
CA ARG A 14 10.58 -4.22 2.28
C ARG A 14 11.35 -5.11 1.31
N ASP A 15 12.67 -4.99 1.28
CA ASP A 15 13.52 -5.75 0.35
C ASP A 15 13.45 -7.25 0.61
N VAL A 16 13.50 -7.67 1.87
CA VAL A 16 13.40 -9.08 2.25
C VAL A 16 12.01 -9.64 1.97
N THR A 17 10.95 -8.88 2.26
CA THR A 17 9.55 -9.23 1.95
C THR A 17 9.36 -9.45 0.46
N LYS A 18 9.88 -8.54 -0.38
CA LYS A 18 9.83 -8.62 -1.84
C LYS A 18 10.57 -9.85 -2.38
N LYS A 19 11.79 -10.11 -1.88
CA LYS A 19 12.60 -11.28 -2.29
C LYS A 19 11.95 -12.62 -1.90
N LEU A 20 11.19 -12.63 -0.80
CA LEU A 20 10.47 -13.80 -0.33
C LEU A 20 9.08 -13.96 -0.95
N GLY A 21 8.56 -12.95 -1.66
CA GLY A 21 7.19 -12.95 -2.18
C GLY A 21 6.12 -12.97 -1.08
N LEU A 22 6.42 -12.33 0.07
CA LEU A 22 5.44 -12.19 1.16
C LEU A 22 4.46 -11.07 0.85
N THR A 23 3.28 -11.13 1.47
CA THR A 23 2.23 -10.13 1.27
C THR A 23 2.56 -8.80 1.95
N LEU A 24 1.93 -7.73 1.47
CA LEU A 24 1.99 -6.42 2.11
C LEU A 24 1.44 -6.46 3.55
N ALA A 25 0.43 -7.31 3.83
CA ALA A 25 -0.06 -7.55 5.19
C ALA A 25 1.05 -8.01 6.14
N THR A 26 1.84 -8.99 5.72
CA THR A 26 3.00 -9.48 6.48
C THR A 26 4.00 -8.37 6.78
N LEU A 27 4.28 -7.50 5.81
CA LEU A 27 5.19 -6.36 6.01
C LEU A 27 4.63 -5.35 7.03
N HIS A 28 3.35 -4.96 6.91
CA HIS A 28 2.72 -4.04 7.86
C HIS A 28 2.71 -4.60 9.28
N SER A 29 2.38 -5.88 9.44
CA SER A 29 2.39 -6.55 10.75
C SER A 29 3.82 -6.61 11.33
N ALA A 30 4.83 -6.88 10.50
CA ALA A 30 6.24 -6.85 10.93
C ALA A 30 6.70 -5.47 11.38
N VAL A 31 6.37 -4.41 10.64
CA VAL A 31 6.72 -3.03 11.00
C VAL A 31 6.00 -2.60 12.28
N ALA A 32 4.73 -2.94 12.44
CA ALA A 32 3.98 -2.63 13.67
C ALA A 32 4.61 -3.31 14.91
N GLN A 33 4.98 -4.59 14.79
CA GLN A 33 5.67 -5.31 15.86
C GLN A 33 7.04 -4.70 16.18
N LEU A 34 7.82 -4.35 15.15
CA LEU A 34 9.11 -3.70 15.30
C LEU A 34 8.99 -2.34 16.00
N ASP A 35 8.04 -1.52 15.56
CA ASP A 35 7.78 -0.19 16.11
C ASP A 35 7.35 -0.26 17.58
N LEU A 36 6.51 -1.23 17.97
CA LEU A 36 6.16 -1.45 19.37
C LEU A 36 7.37 -1.91 20.20
N PHE A 37 8.18 -2.80 19.64
CA PHE A 37 9.33 -3.37 20.34
C PHE A 37 10.44 -2.32 20.56
N MET A 38 10.73 -1.49 19.55
CA MET A 38 11.74 -0.44 19.64
C MET A 38 11.36 0.72 20.58
N ASP A 39 10.06 0.99 20.75
CA ASP A 39 9.60 2.02 21.69
C ASP A 39 9.86 1.63 23.14
N ALA A 40 9.73 0.34 23.45
CA ALA A 40 9.86 -0.16 24.82
C ALA A 40 11.29 -0.58 25.20
N HIS A 41 12.17 -0.80 24.22
CA HIS A 41 13.50 -1.37 24.46
C HIS A 41 14.62 -0.48 23.93
N ARG A 42 15.66 -0.30 24.75
CA ARG A 42 16.94 0.30 24.30
C ARG A 42 17.80 -0.77 23.63
N LEU A 43 17.68 -0.88 22.32
CA LEU A 43 18.42 -1.86 21.53
C LEU A 43 19.76 -1.32 21.08
N ARG A 44 20.79 -2.17 21.07
CA ARG A 44 22.06 -1.84 20.43
C ARG A 44 21.90 -1.88 18.91
N ALA A 45 22.58 -0.97 18.21
CA ALA A 45 22.52 -0.86 16.75
C ALA A 45 22.87 -2.18 16.04
N ASP A 46 23.85 -2.94 16.56
CA ASP A 46 24.30 -4.23 16.02
C ASP A 46 23.24 -5.35 16.08
N ARG A 47 22.14 -5.14 16.83
CA ARG A 47 21.07 -6.12 17.03
C ARG A 47 19.75 -5.73 16.37
N LEU A 48 19.64 -4.51 15.84
CA LEU A 48 18.41 -3.99 15.26
C LEU A 48 17.93 -4.85 14.08
N THR A 49 18.85 -5.24 13.20
CA THR A 49 18.53 -6.10 12.06
C THR A 49 18.02 -7.48 12.49
N HIS A 50 18.62 -8.12 13.50
CA HIS A 50 18.13 -9.40 14.02
C HIS A 50 16.71 -9.28 14.58
N VAL A 51 16.42 -8.19 15.28
CA VAL A 51 15.08 -7.90 15.83
C VAL A 51 14.07 -7.65 14.71
N ALA A 52 14.41 -6.86 13.70
CA ALA A 52 13.54 -6.62 12.54
C ALA A 52 13.20 -7.93 11.81
N LEU A 53 14.21 -8.78 11.57
CA LEU A 53 14.00 -10.09 10.94
C LEU A 53 13.17 -11.04 11.82
N ALA A 54 13.29 -10.96 13.15
CA ALA A 54 12.44 -11.72 14.06
C ALA A 54 10.97 -11.26 13.98
N CYS A 55 10.71 -9.95 13.93
CA CYS A 55 9.37 -9.39 13.71
C CYS A 55 8.78 -9.88 12.37
N LEU A 56 9.59 -9.87 11.30
CA LEU A 56 9.16 -10.38 10.00
C LEU A 56 8.86 -11.87 10.02
N SER A 57 9.69 -12.68 10.70
CA SER A 57 9.47 -14.12 10.81
C SER A 57 8.19 -14.44 11.57
N LEU A 58 7.91 -13.74 12.67
CA LEU A 58 6.66 -13.87 13.43
C LEU A 58 5.44 -13.46 12.60
N ALA A 59 5.50 -12.29 11.96
CA ALA A 59 4.43 -11.80 11.09
C ALA A 59 4.14 -12.77 9.94
N ALA A 60 5.17 -13.31 9.29
CA ALA A 60 5.00 -14.28 8.22
C ALA A 60 4.37 -15.60 8.73
N LYS A 61 4.73 -16.04 9.94
CA LYS A 61 4.11 -17.22 10.56
C LYS A 61 2.64 -17.01 10.92
N SER A 62 2.20 -15.77 11.15
CA SER A 62 0.81 -15.46 11.49
C SER A 62 -0.07 -15.11 10.29
N GLU A 63 0.46 -14.41 9.28
CA GLU A 63 -0.30 -13.89 8.14
C GLU A 63 -0.28 -14.83 6.93
N GLU A 64 0.84 -15.52 6.69
CA GLU A 64 0.99 -16.35 5.49
C GLU A 64 0.44 -17.76 5.68
N LYS A 65 0.19 -18.44 4.54
CA LYS A 65 0.03 -19.90 4.54
C LYS A 65 1.31 -20.52 5.12
N PHE A 66 1.18 -21.57 5.94
CA PHE A 66 2.31 -22.22 6.61
C PHE A 66 3.47 -22.58 5.65
N SER A 67 3.15 -23.00 4.43
CA SER A 67 4.14 -23.34 3.39
C SER A 67 4.92 -22.14 2.82
N ARG A 68 4.43 -20.91 3.03
CA ARG A 68 5.07 -19.66 2.57
C ARG A 68 5.88 -18.98 3.67
N ALA A 69 5.70 -19.35 4.94
CA ALA A 69 6.48 -18.79 6.04
C ALA A 69 7.98 -19.14 5.86
N PRO A 70 8.90 -18.16 5.86
CA PRO A 70 10.30 -18.41 5.60
C PRO A 70 10.94 -19.20 6.74
N THR A 71 11.75 -20.20 6.38
CA THR A 71 12.62 -20.87 7.36
C THR A 71 13.75 -19.94 7.79
N LEU A 72 14.36 -20.22 8.96
CA LEU A 72 15.54 -19.49 9.43
C LEU A 72 16.68 -19.47 8.39
N LYS A 73 16.91 -20.62 7.73
CA LYS A 73 17.95 -20.77 6.69
C LYS A 73 17.65 -19.87 5.49
N THR A 74 16.40 -19.84 5.05
CA THR A 74 15.96 -18.99 3.94
C THR A 74 16.08 -17.51 4.29
N LEU A 75 15.64 -17.12 5.51
CA LEU A 75 15.70 -15.76 5.99
C LEU A 75 17.15 -15.26 6.13
N SER A 76 18.04 -16.08 6.68
CA SER A 76 19.47 -15.77 6.78
C SER A 76 20.12 -15.60 5.40
N LYS A 77 19.81 -16.50 4.45
CA LYS A 77 20.33 -16.42 3.07
C LYS A 77 19.88 -15.14 2.36
N ILE A 78 18.60 -14.78 2.46
CA ILE A 78 18.02 -13.65 1.71
C ILE A 78 18.38 -12.30 2.31
N SER A 79 18.45 -12.23 3.65
CA SER A 79 18.87 -11.01 4.35
C SER A 79 20.37 -10.77 4.31
N GLY A 80 21.18 -11.80 4.04
CA GLY A 80 22.64 -11.74 4.15
C GLY A 80 23.14 -11.71 5.60
N VAL A 81 22.26 -11.91 6.58
CA VAL A 81 22.57 -11.82 8.00
C VAL A 81 22.77 -13.21 8.58
N GLN A 82 23.86 -13.40 9.32
CA GLN A 82 24.10 -14.64 10.06
C GLN A 82 23.14 -14.72 11.27
N LEU A 83 22.26 -15.73 11.26
CA LEU A 83 21.26 -15.96 12.30
C LEU A 83 21.55 -17.26 13.04
N CYS A 84 21.88 -17.17 14.33
CA CYS A 84 21.99 -18.35 15.20
C CYS A 84 20.59 -18.79 15.64
N GLY A 85 20.22 -20.06 15.41
CA GLY A 85 18.86 -20.53 15.65
C GLY A 85 18.38 -20.43 17.11
N LYS A 86 19.25 -20.70 18.09
CA LYS A 86 18.91 -20.56 19.52
C LYS A 86 18.62 -19.10 19.88
N THR A 87 19.53 -18.20 19.52
CA THR A 87 19.40 -16.76 19.77
C THR A 87 18.22 -16.16 19.02
N PHE A 88 18.01 -16.55 17.77
CA PHE A 88 16.93 -16.03 16.95
C PHE A 88 15.56 -16.47 17.49
N ARG A 89 15.40 -17.74 17.88
CA ARG A 89 14.16 -18.21 18.52
C ARG A 89 13.89 -17.48 19.84
N GLN A 90 14.92 -17.15 20.61
CA GLN A 90 14.76 -16.32 21.80
C GLN A 90 14.28 -14.91 21.46
N LEU A 91 14.82 -14.30 20.40
CA LEU A 91 14.35 -12.99 19.91
C LEU A 91 12.89 -13.05 19.44
N GLU A 92 12.50 -14.07 18.69
CA GLU A 92 11.09 -14.28 18.31
C GLU A 92 10.20 -14.39 19.55
N TRP A 93 10.62 -15.16 20.55
CA TRP A 93 9.86 -15.29 21.79
C TRP A 93 9.74 -13.94 22.52
N MET A 94 10.84 -13.18 22.63
CA MET A 94 10.83 -11.86 23.27
C MET A 94 9.91 -10.86 22.56
N VAL A 95 9.96 -10.80 21.23
CA VAL A 95 9.05 -9.94 20.43
C VAL A 95 7.61 -10.39 20.63
N GLY A 96 7.33 -11.70 20.55
CA GLY A 96 6.01 -12.27 20.76
C GLY A 96 5.43 -11.95 22.14
N GLN A 97 6.24 -12.05 23.19
CA GLN A 97 5.85 -11.67 24.56
C GLN A 97 5.57 -10.18 24.68
N HIS A 98 6.41 -9.33 24.07
CA HIS A 98 6.24 -7.88 24.12
C HIS A 98 4.91 -7.43 23.51
N VAL A 99 4.54 -8.00 22.36
CA VAL A 99 3.24 -7.74 21.71
C VAL A 99 2.10 -8.59 22.30
N ARG A 100 2.33 -9.27 23.44
CA ARG A 100 1.38 -10.12 24.15
C ARG A 100 0.71 -11.17 23.25
N TRP A 101 1.47 -11.68 22.28
CA TRP A 101 1.00 -12.64 21.26
C TRP A 101 -0.19 -12.14 20.42
N ARG A 102 -0.46 -10.83 20.41
CA ARG A 102 -1.47 -10.19 19.57
C ARG A 102 -0.90 -9.95 18.16
N LEU A 103 -0.44 -11.04 17.51
CA LEU A 103 0.25 -10.97 16.22
C LEU A 103 -0.68 -10.54 15.05
N LEU A 104 -2.00 -10.71 15.23
CA LEU A 104 -3.03 -10.34 14.25
C LEU A 104 -3.71 -8.99 14.60
N ALA A 105 -2.99 -8.08 15.25
CA ALA A 105 -3.50 -6.74 15.52
C ALA A 105 -3.82 -6.03 14.18
N PRO A 106 -5.00 -5.40 14.02
CA PRO A 106 -5.37 -4.74 12.77
C PRO A 106 -4.40 -3.62 12.38
N THR A 107 -3.91 -3.67 11.14
CA THR A 107 -3.04 -2.66 10.53
C THR A 107 -3.79 -1.88 9.44
N PRO A 108 -3.24 -0.77 8.90
CA PRO A 108 -3.92 -0.02 7.84
C PRO A 108 -4.33 -0.88 6.63
N VAL A 109 -3.49 -1.84 6.26
CA VAL A 109 -3.79 -2.78 5.15
C VAL A 109 -4.93 -3.72 5.48
N THR A 110 -5.16 -4.09 6.75
CA THR A 110 -6.32 -4.88 7.16
C THR A 110 -7.63 -4.15 6.85
N PHE A 111 -7.70 -2.86 7.16
CA PHE A 111 -8.90 -2.04 6.90
C PHE A 111 -9.03 -1.68 5.43
N ALA A 112 -7.93 -1.31 4.77
CA ALA A 112 -7.93 -1.05 3.33
C ALA A 112 -8.38 -2.28 2.52
N ALA A 113 -8.02 -3.50 2.94
CA ALA A 113 -8.49 -4.72 2.28
C ALA A 113 -10.01 -4.89 2.35
N LEU A 114 -10.67 -4.47 3.44
CA LEU A 114 -12.13 -4.47 3.55
C LEU A 114 -12.78 -3.46 2.60
N LEU A 115 -12.08 -2.35 2.35
CA LEU A 115 -12.57 -1.25 1.53
C LEU A 115 -12.08 -1.32 0.06
N ALA A 116 -11.23 -2.27 -0.30
CA ALA A 116 -10.56 -2.33 -1.60
C ALA A 116 -11.56 -2.39 -2.78
N GLN A 117 -12.69 -3.07 -2.59
CA GLN A 117 -13.76 -3.15 -3.59
C GLN A 117 -14.44 -1.79 -3.88
N TYR A 118 -14.29 -0.82 -2.98
CA TYR A 118 -14.85 0.53 -3.12
C TYR A 118 -13.88 1.52 -3.74
N VAL A 119 -12.64 1.12 -4.05
CA VAL A 119 -11.72 1.95 -4.84
C VAL A 119 -12.32 2.22 -6.22
N VAL A 120 -12.93 1.21 -6.84
CA VAL A 120 -13.67 1.35 -8.10
C VAL A 120 -14.98 0.59 -7.99
N THR A 121 -16.08 1.33 -7.94
CA THR A 121 -17.43 0.78 -7.95
C THR A 121 -17.99 0.71 -9.36
N ASP A 122 -19.10 -0.01 -9.54
CA ASP A 122 -19.74 -0.10 -10.84
C ASP A 122 -20.41 1.21 -11.30
N GLY A 123 -20.63 2.16 -10.39
CA GLY A 123 -21.09 3.52 -10.70
C GLY A 123 -19.98 4.45 -11.20
N ASP A 124 -18.72 4.12 -10.91
CA ASP A 124 -17.55 4.90 -11.36
C ASP A 124 -17.17 4.59 -12.84
N LEU A 125 -17.79 3.56 -13.46
CA LEU A 125 -17.42 3.05 -14.78
C LEU A 125 -18.17 3.79 -15.90
N THR A 126 -17.43 4.46 -16.79
CA THR A 126 -17.98 5.11 -18.00
C THR A 126 -18.37 4.11 -19.10
N THR A 127 -17.82 2.90 -19.06
CA THR A 127 -18.13 1.82 -20.01
C THR A 127 -18.16 0.47 -19.31
N ARG A 128 -19.00 -0.43 -19.82
CA ARG A 128 -19.09 -1.83 -19.36
C ARG A 128 -18.16 -2.79 -20.13
N HIS A 129 -17.30 -2.26 -21.00
CA HIS A 129 -16.39 -3.10 -21.79
C HIS A 129 -15.42 -3.90 -20.89
N PRO A 130 -15.39 -5.24 -20.94
CA PRO A 130 -14.68 -6.07 -19.96
C PRO A 130 -13.19 -5.77 -19.83
N LYS A 131 -12.50 -5.43 -20.93
CA LYS A 131 -11.06 -5.09 -20.88
C LYS A 131 -10.81 -3.77 -20.15
N PHE A 132 -11.68 -2.78 -20.33
CA PHE A 132 -11.56 -1.48 -19.66
C PHE A 132 -11.79 -1.65 -18.16
N VAL A 133 -12.89 -2.32 -17.78
CA VAL A 133 -13.24 -2.54 -16.37
C VAL A 133 -12.14 -3.27 -15.63
N ARG A 134 -11.59 -4.35 -16.21
CA ARG A 134 -10.47 -5.09 -15.61
C ARG A 134 -9.22 -4.24 -15.45
N ARG A 135 -8.87 -3.44 -16.47
CA ARG A 135 -7.71 -2.54 -16.42
C ARG A 135 -7.89 -1.47 -15.35
N PHE A 136 -9.03 -0.79 -15.33
CA PHE A 136 -9.32 0.31 -14.40
C PHE A 136 -9.33 -0.18 -12.94
N LYS A 137 -9.98 -1.31 -12.66
CA LYS A 137 -9.95 -1.94 -11.32
C LYS A 137 -8.52 -2.36 -10.92
N ARG A 138 -7.73 -2.90 -11.85
CA ARG A 138 -6.32 -3.26 -11.60
C ARG A 138 -5.47 -2.03 -11.30
N ASP A 139 -5.67 -0.94 -12.03
CA ASP A 139 -4.91 0.30 -11.84
C ASP A 139 -5.27 0.92 -10.48
N GLY A 140 -6.54 0.87 -10.06
CA GLY A 140 -6.96 1.23 -8.71
C GLY A 140 -6.35 0.38 -7.59
N ALA A 141 -6.29 -0.94 -7.77
CA ALA A 141 -5.64 -1.84 -6.82
C ALA A 141 -4.13 -1.53 -6.67
N LYS A 142 -3.43 -1.24 -7.78
CA LYS A 142 -2.03 -0.83 -7.76
C LYS A 142 -1.81 0.49 -7.03
N LEU A 143 -2.68 1.47 -7.24
CA LEU A 143 -2.63 2.74 -6.51
C LEU A 143 -2.83 2.53 -5.00
N LEU A 144 -3.81 1.72 -4.62
CA LEU A 144 -4.06 1.39 -3.22
C LEU A 144 -2.83 0.73 -2.56
N GLU A 145 -2.23 -0.24 -3.25
CA GLU A 145 -1.01 -0.92 -2.77
C GLU A 145 0.16 0.07 -2.62
N ALA A 146 0.35 0.97 -3.59
CA ALA A 146 1.40 1.99 -3.54
C ALA A 146 1.20 2.97 -2.36
N TYR A 147 -0.03 3.40 -2.10
CA TYR A 147 -0.31 4.26 -0.94
C TYR A 147 -0.11 3.53 0.38
N LEU A 148 -0.55 2.27 0.49
CA LEU A 148 -0.31 1.45 1.68
C LEU A 148 1.19 1.25 1.94
N ASP A 149 1.96 0.91 0.91
CA ASP A 149 3.42 0.80 1.00
C ASP A 149 4.04 2.13 1.47
N LEU A 150 3.58 3.27 0.92
CA LEU A 150 4.03 4.60 1.31
C LEU A 150 3.77 4.93 2.78
N THR A 151 2.67 4.43 3.38
CA THR A 151 2.37 4.70 4.79
C THR A 151 3.47 4.22 5.74
N LEU A 152 4.18 3.14 5.39
CA LEU A 152 5.24 2.60 6.24
C LEU A 152 6.47 3.52 6.30
N SER A 153 6.62 4.45 5.34
CA SER A 153 7.74 5.38 5.27
C SER A 153 7.65 6.55 6.26
N ASP A 154 6.45 6.93 6.72
CA ASP A 154 6.26 8.03 7.67
C ASP A 154 5.86 7.50 9.05
N VAL A 155 6.76 7.68 10.01
CA VAL A 155 6.59 7.28 11.40
C VAL A 155 5.41 7.97 12.10
N ARG A 156 4.99 9.15 11.64
CA ARG A 156 3.87 9.90 12.25
C ARG A 156 2.55 9.18 12.08
N LEU A 157 2.42 8.34 11.04
CA LEU A 157 1.22 7.54 10.81
C LEU A 157 1.04 6.43 11.85
N LYS A 158 2.08 6.08 12.61
CA LYS A 158 2.03 5.10 13.70
C LYS A 158 1.05 5.50 14.82
N VAL A 159 0.93 6.79 15.12
CA VAL A 159 0.06 7.29 16.20
C VAL A 159 -1.38 7.55 15.76
N VAL A 160 -1.64 7.44 14.45
CA VAL A 160 -2.97 7.60 13.86
C VAL A 160 -3.70 6.26 13.90
N GLU A 161 -5.03 6.26 14.05
CA GLU A 161 -5.79 5.02 14.00
C GLU A 161 -5.60 4.30 12.65
N SER A 162 -5.26 3.01 12.70
CA SER A 162 -5.05 2.18 11.50
C SER A 162 -6.19 2.26 10.49
N VAL A 163 -7.43 2.40 10.97
CA VAL A 163 -8.64 2.51 10.13
C VAL A 163 -8.68 3.82 9.35
N ASP A 164 -8.33 4.95 9.96
CA ASP A 164 -8.31 6.24 9.27
C ASP A 164 -7.20 6.27 8.22
N VAL A 165 -6.04 5.68 8.51
CA VAL A 165 -4.94 5.51 7.54
C VAL A 165 -5.38 4.62 6.37
N GLY A 166 -6.04 3.49 6.63
CA GLY A 166 -6.56 2.61 5.58
C GLY A 166 -7.62 3.29 4.70
N CYS A 167 -8.51 4.07 5.32
CA CYS A 167 -9.50 4.90 4.61
C CYS A 167 -8.83 5.96 3.73
N ALA A 168 -7.79 6.63 4.25
CA ALA A 168 -7.04 7.63 3.50
C ALA A 168 -6.37 7.03 2.27
N CYS A 169 -5.78 5.83 2.35
CA CYS A 169 -5.20 5.16 1.18
C CYS A 169 -6.25 4.88 0.10
N VAL A 170 -7.48 4.47 0.47
CA VAL A 170 -8.59 4.28 -0.48
C VAL A 170 -9.00 5.61 -1.10
N ALA A 171 -9.10 6.67 -0.30
CA ALA A 171 -9.44 8.01 -0.78
C ALA A 171 -8.40 8.53 -1.78
N CYS A 172 -7.11 8.37 -1.48
CA CYS A 172 -6.01 8.74 -2.37
C CYS A 172 -6.03 7.94 -3.67
N ALA A 173 -6.25 6.62 -3.60
CA ALA A 173 -6.35 5.78 -4.79
C ALA A 173 -7.53 6.19 -5.70
N ARG A 174 -8.69 6.51 -5.12
CA ARG A 174 -9.84 7.06 -5.86
C ARG A 174 -9.51 8.40 -6.51
N ALA A 175 -8.89 9.31 -5.77
CA ALA A 175 -8.51 10.63 -6.27
C ALA A 175 -7.53 10.53 -7.46
N ASP A 176 -6.51 9.67 -7.37
CA ASP A 176 -5.50 9.49 -8.43
C ASP A 176 -6.08 8.78 -9.68
N LEU A 177 -7.23 8.10 -9.55
CA LEU A 177 -8.01 7.61 -10.70
C LEU A 177 -8.92 8.69 -11.34
N GLY A 178 -8.96 9.90 -10.78
CA GLY A 178 -9.88 10.97 -11.19
C GLY A 178 -11.31 10.79 -10.68
N LEU A 179 -11.52 9.96 -9.66
CA LEU A 179 -12.83 9.76 -9.03
C LEU A 179 -13.01 10.71 -7.84
N CYS A 180 -14.26 10.91 -7.40
CA CYS A 180 -14.52 11.54 -6.11
C CYS A 180 -13.82 10.74 -5.00
N ALA A 181 -12.91 11.39 -4.29
CA ALA A 181 -12.01 10.77 -3.32
C ALA A 181 -12.78 10.16 -2.13
N TRP A 182 -13.76 10.89 -1.59
CA TRP A 182 -14.50 10.48 -0.41
C TRP A 182 -16.01 10.76 -0.53
N PRO A 183 -16.74 10.00 -1.35
CA PRO A 183 -18.18 10.20 -1.53
C PRO A 183 -18.96 9.82 -0.25
N GLY A 184 -20.14 10.41 -0.06
CA GLY A 184 -20.95 10.21 1.16
C GLY A 184 -21.33 8.75 1.43
N TRP A 185 -21.52 7.94 0.39
CA TRP A 185 -21.76 6.51 0.54
C TRP A 185 -20.54 5.77 1.12
N LEU A 186 -19.32 6.18 0.78
CA LEU A 186 -18.09 5.58 1.32
C LEU A 186 -17.86 6.00 2.77
N ALA A 187 -18.17 7.25 3.10
CA ALA A 187 -18.20 7.73 4.49
C ALA A 187 -19.19 6.92 5.35
N THR A 188 -20.36 6.59 4.79
CA THR A 188 -21.39 5.79 5.47
C THR A 188 -20.92 4.34 5.67
N VAL A 189 -20.37 3.70 4.64
CA VAL A 189 -19.90 2.30 4.69
C VAL A 189 -18.70 2.13 5.63
N SER A 190 -17.77 3.08 5.64
CA SER A 190 -16.59 3.04 6.52
C SER A 190 -16.90 3.50 7.95
N GLY A 191 -18.02 4.19 8.17
CA GLY A 191 -18.34 4.84 9.45
C GLY A 191 -17.40 6.00 9.78
N ARG A 192 -16.71 6.58 8.79
CA ARG A 192 -15.69 7.63 8.98
C ARG A 192 -16.05 8.92 8.26
N LYS A 193 -15.86 10.03 8.97
CA LYS A 193 -16.13 11.39 8.46
C LYS A 193 -14.98 11.86 7.58
N ALA A 194 -15.28 12.70 6.60
CA ALA A 194 -14.25 13.30 5.75
C ALA A 194 -13.18 14.06 6.57
N THR A 195 -13.58 14.67 7.68
CA THR A 195 -12.68 15.44 8.56
C THR A 195 -11.59 14.60 9.23
N SER A 196 -11.81 13.31 9.49
CA SER A 196 -10.77 12.43 10.04
C SER A 196 -9.82 11.90 8.96
N VAL A 197 -10.34 11.63 7.77
CA VAL A 197 -9.59 11.01 6.67
C VAL A 197 -8.80 12.03 5.85
N ALA A 198 -9.37 13.22 5.62
CA ALA A 198 -8.81 14.20 4.70
C ALA A 198 -7.38 14.63 5.06
N PRO A 199 -7.03 14.98 6.32
CA PRO A 199 -5.66 15.40 6.66
C PRO A 199 -4.60 14.34 6.30
N ILE A 200 -4.91 13.07 6.59
CA ILE A 200 -4.03 11.93 6.30
C ILE A 200 -3.90 11.75 4.79
N ALA A 201 -5.01 11.85 4.05
CA ALA A 201 -5.01 11.74 2.59
C ALA A 201 -4.16 12.85 1.93
N ARG A 202 -4.25 14.10 2.42
CA ARG A 202 -3.41 15.20 1.88
C ARG A 202 -1.93 14.94 2.12
N LEU A 203 -1.58 14.44 3.30
CA LEU A 203 -0.21 14.08 3.64
C LEU A 203 0.31 12.99 2.70
N LEU A 204 -0.44 11.91 2.51
CA LEU A 204 -0.06 10.80 1.63
C LEU A 204 0.10 11.24 0.17
N GLN A 205 -0.81 12.07 -0.34
CA GLN A 205 -0.71 12.61 -1.69
C GLN A 205 0.54 13.49 -1.87
N ARG A 206 0.84 14.36 -0.90
CA ARG A 206 2.06 15.18 -0.93
C ARG A 206 3.31 14.32 -0.91
N MET A 207 3.36 13.30 -0.06
CA MET A 207 4.47 12.33 -0.03
C MET A 207 4.63 11.61 -1.37
N MET A 208 3.53 11.19 -1.99
CA MET A 208 3.52 10.53 -3.30
C MET A 208 4.02 11.45 -4.41
N GLN A 209 3.64 12.73 -4.40
CA GLN A 209 4.13 13.74 -5.35
C GLN A 209 5.64 13.94 -5.22
N ILE A 210 6.17 14.04 -4.00
CA ILE A 210 7.61 14.16 -3.75
C ILE A 210 8.34 12.93 -4.28
N LEU A 211 7.82 11.72 -4.03
CA LEU A 211 8.40 10.48 -4.54
C LEU A 211 8.47 10.47 -6.07
N LYS A 212 7.35 10.77 -6.75
CA LYS A 212 7.27 10.84 -8.22
C LYS A 212 8.21 11.89 -8.81
N SER A 213 8.37 13.03 -8.15
CA SER A 213 9.27 14.10 -8.61
C SER A 213 10.74 13.69 -8.56
N ARG A 214 11.13 12.88 -7.56
CA ARG A 214 12.50 12.39 -7.43
C ARG A 214 12.83 11.34 -8.49
N ASP A 215 11.88 10.46 -8.80
CA ASP A 215 12.07 9.42 -9.82
C ASP A 215 12.15 10.03 -11.23
N GLY A 216 11.37 11.08 -11.52
CA GLY A 216 11.43 11.78 -12.82
C GLY A 216 12.71 12.61 -13.05
N ASN A 217 13.41 12.99 -11.98
CA ASN A 217 14.64 13.77 -12.09
C ASN A 217 15.86 12.91 -12.46
N VAL A 218 15.85 11.62 -12.13
CA VAL A 218 16.93 10.67 -12.45
C VAL A 218 17.04 10.42 -13.96
N ASP A 219 15.92 10.45 -14.68
CA ASP A 219 15.90 10.34 -16.15
C ASP A 219 16.25 11.66 -16.86
N SER A 220 16.23 12.79 -16.14
CA SER A 220 16.44 14.14 -16.71
C SER A 220 17.89 14.63 -16.59
N GLU A 221 18.75 13.98 -15.80
CA GLU A 221 20.15 14.39 -15.60
C GLU A 221 21.11 13.92 -16.71
N VAL A 222 20.66 13.08 -17.66
CA VAL A 222 21.54 12.53 -18.71
C VAL A 222 21.71 13.45 -19.93
N ASP A 223 20.91 14.52 -20.07
CA ASP A 223 20.86 15.33 -21.31
C ASP A 223 21.25 16.81 -21.16
N GLN A 224 21.77 17.26 -20.01
CA GLN A 224 22.21 18.66 -19.83
C GLN A 224 23.68 18.89 -20.23
N GLY A 225 24.19 18.07 -21.13
CA GLY A 225 25.60 18.02 -21.48
C GLY A 225 26.02 18.74 -22.76
N TYR A 226 25.16 19.42 -23.52
CA TYR A 226 25.62 20.16 -24.71
C TYR A 226 24.65 21.28 -25.08
N SER A 227 24.94 22.51 -24.62
CA SER A 227 24.75 23.77 -25.35
C SER A 227 25.05 24.96 -24.45
N SER A 228 26.32 25.25 -24.26
CA SER A 228 26.79 26.60 -23.94
C SER A 228 27.69 27.06 -25.07
N ALA A 229 27.13 27.84 -26.00
CA ALA A 229 27.91 28.73 -26.83
C ALA A 229 27.21 30.10 -26.83
N ARG A 230 27.83 31.00 -26.08
CA ARG A 230 27.57 32.45 -26.07
C ARG A 230 27.95 33.03 -27.43
N THR A 231 27.08 33.83 -28.04
CA THR A 231 27.48 35.07 -28.72
C THR A 231 26.40 36.14 -28.54
N SER A 232 26.88 37.35 -28.24
CA SER A 232 26.16 38.57 -27.85
C SER A 232 25.53 39.32 -29.06
N PRO A 233 24.75 40.41 -28.84
CA PRO A 233 23.65 40.85 -29.69
C PRO A 233 24.07 41.87 -30.76
N ASN A 234 23.28 42.01 -31.82
CA ASN A 234 23.23 43.28 -32.54
C ASN A 234 21.89 43.56 -33.25
N GLN A 235 21.64 44.85 -33.40
CA GLN A 235 20.40 45.53 -33.75
C GLN A 235 19.96 45.34 -35.22
N THR A 236 18.63 45.48 -35.41
CA THR A 236 17.75 45.81 -36.58
C THR A 236 18.36 46.48 -37.84
N PRO A 237 17.65 46.70 -39.00
CA PRO A 237 16.26 46.34 -39.42
C PRO A 237 16.10 45.93 -40.93
N CYS A 238 14.84 45.77 -41.37
CA CYS A 238 14.27 46.10 -42.71
C CYS A 238 13.96 44.98 -43.74
N ASN A 239 12.77 45.15 -44.33
CA ASN A 239 12.28 44.78 -45.67
C ASN A 239 11.56 43.42 -45.88
N SER A 240 10.23 43.52 -45.99
CA SER A 240 9.42 42.73 -46.94
C SER A 240 9.68 43.19 -48.38
N PRO A 241 9.39 42.38 -49.42
CA PRO A 241 8.05 42.45 -50.02
C PRO A 241 7.48 41.18 -50.69
N ARG A 242 6.14 41.13 -50.71
CA ARG A 242 5.17 40.81 -51.78
C ARG A 242 5.23 39.50 -52.62
N TYR A 243 4.08 38.80 -52.52
CA TYR A 243 3.21 38.20 -53.56
C TYR A 243 3.81 37.53 -54.80
N GLN A 244 3.39 36.28 -55.06
CA GLN A 244 2.84 35.89 -56.38
C GLN A 244 1.89 34.69 -56.31
N VAL A 245 0.94 34.70 -57.23
CA VAL A 245 -0.31 33.95 -57.38
C VAL A 245 -0.12 32.77 -58.36
N SER A 246 -0.64 31.57 -58.01
CA SER A 246 -1.24 30.41 -58.76
C SER A 246 -0.86 30.11 -60.25
N PRO A 247 -1.37 29.05 -60.95
CA PRO A 247 -2.07 27.79 -60.60
C PRO A 247 -1.56 26.51 -61.37
N ALA A 248 -2.26 25.38 -61.13
CA ALA A 248 -2.62 24.29 -62.09
C ALA A 248 -1.69 23.07 -62.35
N SER A 249 -2.17 21.94 -61.84
CA SER A 249 -2.46 20.66 -62.52
C SER A 249 -1.41 19.95 -63.39
N SER A 250 -1.12 18.69 -63.04
CA SER A 250 -1.15 17.52 -63.97
C SER A 250 -1.04 16.18 -63.21
N THR A 251 -1.66 15.18 -63.80
CA THR A 251 -2.08 13.84 -63.34
C THR A 251 -1.05 12.70 -63.55
N CYS A 252 -1.39 11.55 -62.92
CA CYS A 252 -0.92 10.14 -63.08
C CYS A 252 0.36 9.76 -62.29
N SER A 253 0.50 8.61 -61.61
CA SER A 253 -0.04 7.26 -61.82
C SER A 253 -0.12 6.43 -60.52
N ALA A 254 -0.86 5.31 -60.59
CA ALA A 254 -1.17 4.38 -59.52
C ALA A 254 0.02 3.59 -58.97
N SER A 255 0.00 3.31 -57.66
CA SER A 255 0.60 2.11 -57.05
C SER A 255 -0.12 1.79 -55.75
N SER A 256 -0.73 0.63 -55.71
CA SER A 256 -1.45 0.05 -54.59
C SER A 256 -0.51 -0.38 -53.47
N HIS A 257 -0.65 0.19 -52.27
CA HIS A 257 -0.32 -0.49 -51.02
C HIS A 257 -1.28 -0.03 -49.91
N ILE A 258 -1.91 -1.01 -49.27
CA ILE A 258 -2.89 -0.86 -48.20
C ILE A 258 -2.18 -0.26 -46.99
N ASN A 259 -2.55 0.96 -46.60
CA ASN A 259 -2.26 1.52 -45.29
C ASN A 259 -3.53 2.17 -44.75
N VAL A 260 -4.07 1.60 -43.68
CA VAL A 260 -5.28 2.10 -43.01
C VAL A 260 -4.85 3.17 -42.02
N ASP A 261 -4.64 4.38 -42.54
CA ASP A 261 -4.53 5.60 -41.73
C ASP A 261 -5.92 6.17 -41.48
N TYR A 262 -6.35 6.17 -40.21
CA TYR A 262 -7.50 6.96 -39.79
C TYR A 262 -7.09 8.44 -39.74
N ARG A 263 -7.64 9.21 -40.70
CA ARG A 263 -7.63 10.67 -40.71
C ARG A 263 -8.11 11.25 -39.37
N GLN A 264 -7.23 12.04 -38.76
CA GLN A 264 -7.64 13.21 -37.96
C GLN A 264 -8.37 14.20 -38.86
N HIS A 265 -9.47 14.79 -38.39
CA HIS A 265 -9.89 16.16 -38.70
C HIS A 265 -10.63 16.76 -37.49
N PRO A 266 -10.63 18.09 -37.36
CA PRO A 266 -10.40 18.77 -36.08
C PRO A 266 -11.67 19.38 -35.50
N ILE A 267 -11.72 19.49 -34.16
CA ILE A 267 -12.58 20.49 -33.51
C ILE A 267 -11.68 21.29 -32.57
N THR A 268 -11.35 22.48 -33.06
CA THR A 268 -10.75 23.57 -32.31
C THR A 268 -11.84 24.14 -31.40
N GLU A 269 -11.82 23.82 -30.11
CA GLU A 269 -12.46 24.66 -29.11
C GLU A 269 -11.70 24.56 -27.78
N ARG A 270 -10.90 25.60 -27.54
CA ARG A 270 -10.35 26.10 -26.27
C ARG A 270 -10.40 25.14 -25.08
N ARG A 271 -9.32 24.38 -24.87
CA ARG A 271 -8.97 23.86 -23.54
C ARG A 271 -8.14 24.90 -22.79
N LEU A 272 -8.82 25.67 -21.96
CA LEU A 272 -8.21 26.38 -20.84
C LEU A 272 -7.93 25.36 -19.71
N ASP A 273 -6.64 25.25 -19.41
CA ASP A 273 -6.01 25.00 -18.12
C ASP A 273 -6.28 23.71 -17.31
N ASN A 274 -5.15 23.02 -17.07
CA ASN A 274 -4.93 21.96 -16.09
C ASN A 274 -5.34 22.37 -14.66
N ALA A 275 -6.60 22.10 -14.28
CA ALA A 275 -7.11 22.33 -12.93
C ALA A 275 -7.83 21.11 -12.31
N TYR A 276 -7.37 19.88 -12.57
CA TYR A 276 -7.76 18.72 -11.76
C TYR A 276 -6.66 18.36 -10.77
N SER A 277 -6.43 19.28 -9.83
CA SER A 277 -5.60 19.04 -8.65
C SER A 277 -6.39 19.46 -7.41
N VAL A 278 -6.40 18.57 -6.42
CA VAL A 278 -6.55 18.88 -4.99
C VAL A 278 -7.98 19.07 -4.48
N LEU A 279 -8.51 17.97 -3.92
CA LEU A 279 -9.20 17.90 -2.63
C LEU A 279 -10.26 18.97 -2.32
N ASP A 280 -11.48 18.76 -2.80
CA ASP A 280 -12.65 19.33 -2.16
C ASP A 280 -13.15 18.37 -1.06
N LEU A 281 -12.38 18.29 0.01
CA LEU A 281 -12.71 17.54 1.22
C LEU A 281 -12.79 18.49 2.41
N SER A 282 -13.63 19.53 2.30
CA SER A 282 -14.35 20.19 3.42
C SER A 282 -15.04 21.48 2.96
N ASP A 283 -16.38 21.46 3.04
CA ASP A 283 -17.30 22.55 3.38
C ASP A 283 -17.55 23.72 2.39
N ALA A 284 -18.79 23.71 1.90
CA ALA A 284 -19.55 24.93 1.69
C ALA A 284 -19.50 25.80 2.96
N ASN A 285 -18.99 27.03 2.81
CA ASN A 285 -18.87 28.10 3.81
C ASN A 285 -17.60 28.09 4.69
N ALA A 286 -16.49 28.58 4.16
CA ALA A 286 -15.53 29.39 4.94
C ALA A 286 -14.67 30.30 4.02
N ALA A 287 -14.50 31.56 4.43
CA ALA A 287 -13.81 32.63 3.72
C ALA A 287 -12.26 32.44 3.62
N PRO A 288 -11.57 33.17 2.73
CA PRO A 288 -10.21 32.84 2.33
C PRO A 288 -9.16 33.57 3.17
N THR A 289 -8.49 32.86 4.08
CA THR A 289 -7.11 33.11 4.55
C THR A 289 -6.77 32.06 5.61
N VAL A 290 -6.08 30.98 5.25
CA VAL A 290 -5.61 29.98 6.24
C VAL A 290 -4.12 29.71 6.03
N ASN A 291 -3.39 29.85 7.13
CA ASN A 291 -1.95 29.83 7.27
C ASN A 291 -1.38 28.41 7.09
N VAL A 292 -0.23 28.28 6.43
CA VAL A 292 0.38 26.99 6.02
C VAL A 292 0.83 26.14 7.21
N GLN A 293 1.00 26.73 8.40
CA GLN A 293 1.40 26.04 9.62
C GLN A 293 0.33 25.09 10.21
N ASP A 294 -0.96 25.30 9.93
CA ASP A 294 -2.03 24.49 10.55
C ASP A 294 -2.16 23.08 9.94
N TYR A 295 -1.51 22.82 8.79
CA TYR A 295 -1.47 21.50 8.16
C TYR A 295 -0.59 20.47 8.89
N TYR A 296 0.17 20.89 9.91
CA TYR A 296 1.13 20.03 10.60
C TYR A 296 0.61 19.43 11.91
N HIS A 297 -0.61 19.77 12.33
CA HIS A 297 -1.22 19.19 13.53
C HIS A 297 -2.09 17.98 13.19
N LEU A 298 -1.49 16.79 13.25
CA LEU A 298 -2.24 15.56 13.49
C LEU A 298 -2.79 15.63 14.93
N PRO A 299 -4.05 15.22 15.20
CA PRO A 299 -4.60 15.24 16.54
C PRO A 299 -3.70 14.49 17.54
N THR A 300 -3.38 15.15 18.65
CA THR A 300 -2.58 14.58 19.74
C THR A 300 -3.33 13.43 20.39
N ALA A 301 -2.59 12.35 20.68
CA ALA A 301 -3.02 11.06 21.20
C ALA A 301 -4.27 11.10 22.09
N ILE A 302 -5.32 10.39 21.65
CA ILE A 302 -6.34 9.88 22.57
C ILE A 302 -5.71 8.66 23.26
N ASP A 303 -5.82 8.65 24.58
CA ASP A 303 -5.33 7.61 25.47
C ASP A 303 -5.65 6.22 24.91
N MET A 304 -4.61 5.45 24.61
CA MET A 304 -4.72 4.14 23.96
C MET A 304 -5.15 3.09 24.98
N THR A 305 -6.35 3.25 25.54
CA THR A 305 -6.99 2.16 26.28
C THR A 305 -7.43 1.12 25.26
N CYS A 306 -6.55 0.16 24.96
CA CYS A 306 -6.96 -1.11 24.36
C CYS A 306 -7.89 -1.80 25.36
N GLN A 307 -9.17 -1.43 25.34
CA GLN A 307 -10.19 -2.06 26.18
C GLN A 307 -10.16 -3.56 25.93
N ARG A 308 -10.16 -4.31 27.03
CA ARG A 308 -10.21 -5.76 27.05
C ARG A 308 -11.55 -6.17 26.45
N VAL A 309 -11.55 -6.56 25.18
CA VAL A 309 -12.73 -7.11 24.52
C VAL A 309 -12.95 -8.51 25.09
N ASN A 310 -13.85 -8.62 26.07
CA ASN A 310 -14.12 -9.86 26.81
C ASN A 310 -15.18 -10.74 26.13
N ASN A 311 -15.71 -10.34 24.98
CA ASN A 311 -16.87 -10.98 24.37
C ASN A 311 -16.51 -11.73 23.07
N PRO A 312 -16.75 -13.04 22.97
CA PRO A 312 -16.50 -13.82 21.74
C PRO A 312 -17.37 -13.41 20.54
N VAL A 313 -18.42 -12.60 20.72
CA VAL A 313 -19.26 -12.10 19.62
C VAL A 313 -18.58 -10.95 18.84
N ASP A 314 -17.58 -10.30 19.44
CA ASP A 314 -16.78 -9.24 18.80
C ASP A 314 -15.69 -9.80 17.86
N TYR A 315 -15.52 -11.12 17.81
CA TYR A 315 -14.54 -11.82 16.95
C TYR A 315 -14.94 -11.90 15.46
N ARG A 316 -15.86 -11.06 14.96
CA ARG A 316 -16.31 -11.16 13.56
C ARG A 316 -15.30 -10.72 12.49
N TYR A 317 -14.14 -10.19 12.85
CA TYR A 317 -13.28 -9.48 11.88
C TYR A 317 -11.83 -9.99 11.74
N CYS A 318 -11.56 -11.27 12.03
CA CYS A 318 -10.19 -11.83 11.90
C CYS A 318 -9.93 -12.68 10.64
N ARG A 319 -10.61 -12.46 9.51
CA ARG A 319 -10.23 -13.07 8.20
C ARG A 319 -10.56 -12.19 6.99
N SER A 320 -9.84 -11.10 6.78
CA SER A 320 -9.91 -10.34 5.52
C SER A 320 -8.89 -10.78 4.46
N SER A 321 -7.95 -11.68 4.76
CA SER A 321 -6.88 -12.04 3.79
C SER A 321 -7.29 -13.01 2.67
N ARG A 322 -8.55 -13.48 2.61
CA ARG A 322 -9.01 -14.43 1.57
C ARG A 322 -9.75 -13.78 0.39
N LEU A 323 -10.04 -12.48 0.45
CA LEU A 323 -10.89 -11.83 -0.56
C LEU A 323 -10.12 -11.32 -1.79
N ILE A 324 -8.80 -11.18 -1.73
CA ILE A 324 -8.01 -10.63 -2.86
C ILE A 324 -7.67 -11.71 -3.90
N GLU A 325 -7.52 -12.98 -3.51
CA GLU A 325 -7.22 -14.08 -4.45
C GLU A 325 -8.49 -14.58 -5.20
N ALA A 326 -9.69 -14.33 -4.66
CA ALA A 326 -10.95 -14.85 -5.20
C ALA A 326 -11.61 -13.95 -6.24
N SER A 327 -11.28 -12.65 -6.32
CA SER A 327 -11.95 -11.71 -7.22
C SER A 327 -11.49 -11.78 -8.69
N LEU A 328 -10.65 -12.75 -9.06
CA LEU A 328 -10.08 -12.93 -10.40
C LEU A 328 -10.42 -14.26 -11.07
N GLY A 329 -11.11 -15.18 -10.38
CA GLY A 329 -11.52 -16.46 -10.95
C GLY A 329 -13.04 -16.67 -10.84
N THR A 330 -13.71 -16.91 -11.97
CA THR A 330 -15.06 -17.48 -12.00
C THR A 330 -15.00 -18.87 -11.39
N VAL A 331 -15.40 -19.02 -10.13
CA VAL A 331 -15.56 -20.34 -9.49
C VAL A 331 -17.03 -20.76 -9.62
N GLN A 332 -17.27 -21.82 -10.39
CA GLN A 332 -18.55 -22.52 -10.37
C GLN A 332 -18.80 -23.13 -8.97
N PRO A 333 -20.03 -23.07 -8.45
CA PRO A 333 -20.34 -23.69 -7.16
C PRO A 333 -20.33 -25.22 -7.32
N SER A 334 -19.38 -25.91 -6.68
CA SER A 334 -19.42 -27.37 -6.56
C SER A 334 -20.15 -27.79 -5.29
N ASN A 335 -21.28 -28.48 -5.45
CA ASN A 335 -22.07 -29.05 -4.37
C ASN A 335 -21.52 -30.40 -3.91
N MET A 336 -20.32 -30.42 -3.30
CA MET A 336 -19.84 -31.62 -2.60
C MET A 336 -19.46 -31.32 -1.17
N ALA A 337 -20.38 -31.64 -0.25
CA ALA A 337 -20.11 -31.73 1.17
C ALA A 337 -19.26 -32.99 1.46
N VAL A 338 -17.95 -32.81 1.69
CA VAL A 338 -17.08 -33.89 2.14
C VAL A 338 -17.20 -34.02 3.66
N LYS A 339 -17.92 -35.07 4.10
CA LYS A 339 -18.00 -35.51 5.50
C LYS A 339 -16.61 -35.99 5.95
N ARG A 340 -15.87 -35.16 6.68
CA ARG A 340 -14.60 -35.59 7.31
C ARG A 340 -14.93 -36.48 8.52
N GLY A 341 -14.57 -37.76 8.43
CA GLY A 341 -14.60 -38.69 9.55
C GLY A 341 -13.62 -38.25 10.65
N LEU A 342 -14.01 -38.48 11.91
CA LEU A 342 -13.12 -38.33 13.07
C LEU A 342 -12.00 -39.38 12.98
N ASP A 343 -10.76 -38.93 12.89
CA ASP A 343 -9.59 -39.80 12.99
C ASP A 343 -9.41 -40.30 14.44
N THR A 344 -9.43 -41.62 14.59
CA THR A 344 -9.22 -42.40 15.83
C THR A 344 -7.82 -42.25 16.45
N ASN A 345 -6.91 -41.54 15.79
CA ASN A 345 -5.54 -41.31 16.26
C ASN A 345 -5.44 -40.29 17.41
N ILE A 346 -6.36 -39.32 17.48
CA ILE A 346 -6.35 -38.27 18.52
C ILE A 346 -6.69 -38.84 19.91
N GLU A 347 -7.46 -39.93 19.95
CA GLU A 347 -7.87 -40.58 21.20
C GLU A 347 -6.76 -41.46 21.79
N LEU A 348 -5.91 -42.05 20.93
CA LEU A 348 -4.73 -42.80 21.33
C LEU A 348 -3.63 -41.90 21.93
N GLU A 349 -3.44 -40.69 21.38
CA GLU A 349 -2.50 -39.71 21.96
C GLU A 349 -2.98 -39.15 23.30
N ARG A 350 -4.30 -38.91 23.46
CA ARG A 350 -4.86 -38.50 24.75
C ARG A 350 -4.72 -39.57 25.83
N LYS A 351 -4.79 -40.86 25.47
CA LYS A 351 -4.57 -41.96 26.43
C LYS A 351 -3.10 -42.10 26.85
N ARG A 352 -2.14 -41.85 25.94
CA ARG A 352 -0.70 -41.84 26.29
C ARG A 352 -0.34 -40.72 27.28
N TYR A 353 -0.96 -39.53 27.14
CA TYR A 353 -0.70 -38.41 28.05
C TYR A 353 -1.22 -38.65 29.48
N ARG A 354 -2.31 -39.42 29.64
CA ARG A 354 -2.85 -39.75 30.99
C ARG A 354 -2.01 -40.77 31.74
N LEU A 355 -1.42 -41.76 31.06
CA LEU A 355 -0.54 -42.75 31.67
C LEU A 355 0.81 -42.14 32.12
N ALA A 356 1.38 -41.23 31.34
CA ALA A 356 2.63 -40.56 31.72
C ALA A 356 2.47 -39.65 32.95
N SER A 357 1.29 -39.05 33.15
CA SER A 357 1.00 -38.22 34.32
C SER A 357 0.76 -39.05 35.59
N GLN A 358 0.27 -40.29 35.48
CA GLN A 358 0.05 -41.16 36.64
C GLN A 358 1.34 -41.87 37.11
N MET A 359 2.31 -42.10 36.22
CA MET A 359 3.60 -42.72 36.62
C MET A 359 4.57 -41.73 37.29
N SER A 360 4.30 -40.42 37.23
CA SER A 360 5.12 -39.39 37.89
C SER A 360 4.77 -39.16 39.37
N GLN A 361 3.74 -39.82 39.92
CA GLN A 361 3.32 -39.67 41.32
C GLN A 361 3.68 -40.87 42.23
N VAL A 362 4.52 -41.80 41.79
CA VAL A 362 4.90 -43.00 42.59
C VAL A 362 6.39 -43.02 42.94
N VAL A 363 7.09 -41.89 42.87
CA VAL A 363 8.46 -41.79 43.41
C VAL A 363 8.57 -40.56 44.30
N LEU A 364 8.12 -40.73 45.55
CA LEU A 364 8.68 -40.14 46.75
C LEU A 364 8.54 -41.17 47.88
#